data_AF-A0A401TBF1-F1
#
_entry.id   AF-A0A401TBF1-F1
#
_cell.length_a   1.000
_cell.length_b   1.000
_cell.length_c   1.000
_cell.angle_alpha   90.00
_cell.angle_beta   90.00
_cell.angle_gamma   90.00
#
_symmetry.space_group_name_H-M   'P 1'
#
loop_
_entity.id
_entity.type
_entity.pdbx_description
1 polymer ?
#
loop_
_entity_poly.entity_id
_entity_poly.type
_entity_poly.pdbx_seq_one_letter_code
_entity_poly.pdbx_strand_id
1 'polypeptide(L)'
;MESEGDTERVGDTERDGVTESDGVTESDGDTESDGEMESDGDMESDGDTKSDGDTESDGDTESDGDTKSDGDMERDGDTESDGERESDGDTESVGTRREMGTRRVMGTWRVMGTWRVMGTWTEIGTWRMMGTWREMGTRRVMGTRRVMGTRRVMGDMDIDGAKASDGAKVSDGDTERDGIMERNDDMESDGERRIKKTRREMGTQRVMGTWTEMGTRR
;
A
#
# COMPACT_ATOMS: atom_id res chain seq x y z
N MET A 1 28.94 -2.13 -3.90
CA MET A 1 29.64 -1.18 -4.80
C MET A 1 29.18 0.19 -4.35
N GLU A 2 30.11 1.08 -4.00
CA GLU A 2 29.80 2.42 -3.47
C GLU A 2 29.99 3.45 -4.59
N SER A 3 29.00 4.31 -4.82
CA SER A 3 29.14 5.51 -5.65
C SER A 3 28.79 6.77 -4.88
N GLU A 4 29.69 7.75 -4.92
CA GLU A 4 29.49 9.06 -4.32
C GLU A 4 29.04 10.09 -5.38
N GLY A 5 27.91 10.77 -5.14
CA GLY A 5 27.37 11.81 -6.00
C GLY A 5 26.54 11.29 -7.18
N ASP A 6 26.01 12.21 -7.99
CA ASP A 6 25.03 11.88 -9.03
C ASP A 6 25.54 10.81 -10.02
N THR A 7 24.76 9.74 -10.18
CA THR A 7 25.06 8.64 -11.11
C THR A 7 23.99 8.48 -12.17
N GLU A 8 24.42 8.36 -13.43
CA GLU A 8 23.56 8.06 -14.56
C GLU A 8 24.04 6.74 -15.21
N ARG A 9 23.12 5.80 -15.44
CA ARG A 9 23.39 4.54 -16.14
C ARG A 9 22.44 4.38 -17.32
N VAL A 10 23.00 3.93 -18.44
CA VAL A 10 22.24 3.68 -19.68
C VAL A 10 22.37 2.22 -20.05
N GLY A 11 21.22 1.56 -20.24
CA GLY A 11 21.12 0.14 -20.51
C GLY A 11 21.15 -0.73 -19.24
N ASP A 12 20.98 -2.03 -19.45
CA ASP A 12 20.75 -3.00 -18.37
C ASP A 12 21.93 -3.07 -17.40
N THR A 13 21.62 -3.09 -16.11
CA THR A 13 22.58 -3.15 -15.01
C THR A 13 22.31 -4.35 -14.12
N GLU A 14 23.32 -5.20 -13.94
CA GLU A 14 23.30 -6.31 -12.98
C GLU A 14 24.34 -6.04 -11.88
N ARG A 15 23.97 -6.20 -10.61
CA ARG A 15 24.88 -6.08 -9.48
C ARG A 15 24.75 -7.25 -8.52
N ASP A 16 25.91 -7.70 -8.04
CA ASP A 16 26.01 -8.75 -7.00
C ASP A 16 26.40 -8.13 -5.65
N GLY A 17 25.74 -8.59 -4.59
CA GLY A 17 26.04 -8.19 -3.21
C GLY A 17 25.57 -6.77 -2.88
N VAL A 18 26.11 -6.20 -1.79
CA VAL A 18 25.64 -4.92 -1.26
C VAL A 18 25.96 -3.76 -2.20
N THR A 19 24.97 -2.93 -2.50
CA THR A 19 25.05 -1.75 -3.36
C THR A 19 24.62 -0.50 -2.62
N GLU A 20 25.47 0.53 -2.67
CA GLU A 20 25.34 1.75 -1.87
C GLU A 20 25.51 2.93 -2.82
N SER A 21 24.59 3.88 -2.81
CA SER A 21 24.69 5.07 -3.66
C SER A 21 24.28 6.34 -2.92
N ASP A 22 25.15 7.35 -2.93
CA ASP A 22 24.85 8.69 -2.42
C ASP A 22 24.48 9.64 -3.57
N GLY A 23 23.48 10.50 -3.36
CA GLY A 23 23.06 11.48 -4.37
C GLY A 23 22.06 10.90 -5.38
N VAL A 24 21.86 11.60 -6.50
CA VAL A 24 20.81 11.22 -7.46
C VAL A 24 21.25 10.02 -8.28
N THR A 25 20.39 9.00 -8.40
CA THR A 25 20.65 7.82 -9.23
C THR A 25 19.60 7.66 -10.32
N GLU A 26 20.05 7.63 -11.56
CA GLU A 26 19.21 7.56 -12.77
C GLU A 26 19.59 6.31 -13.56
N SER A 27 18.61 5.52 -14.00
CA SER A 27 18.85 4.32 -14.83
C SER A 27 17.83 4.15 -15.97
N ASP A 28 18.31 4.27 -17.21
CA ASP A 28 17.54 4.10 -18.46
C ASP A 28 17.54 2.64 -18.97
N GLY A 29 17.36 1.66 -18.08
CA GLY A 29 17.39 0.24 -18.43
C GLY A 29 17.04 -0.67 -17.26
N ASP A 30 16.94 -1.97 -17.54
CA ASP A 30 16.56 -2.94 -16.51
C ASP A 30 17.65 -3.02 -15.43
N THR A 31 17.25 -2.95 -14.16
CA THR A 31 18.17 -3.02 -13.02
C THR A 31 17.87 -4.26 -12.19
N GLU A 32 18.87 -5.13 -12.05
CA GLU A 32 18.79 -6.35 -11.25
C GLU A 32 19.87 -6.33 -10.15
N SER A 33 19.48 -6.67 -8.92
CA SER A 33 20.38 -6.79 -7.76
C SER A 33 20.14 -8.09 -7.00
N ASP A 34 21.18 -8.91 -6.85
CA ASP A 34 21.14 -10.16 -6.06
C ASP A 34 21.56 -9.94 -4.58
N GLY A 35 21.52 -8.69 -4.10
CA GLY A 35 21.89 -8.34 -2.74
C GLY A 35 21.31 -7.00 -2.29
N GLU A 36 21.63 -6.62 -1.05
CA GLU A 36 21.07 -5.41 -0.42
C GLU A 36 21.34 -4.16 -1.26
N MET A 37 20.33 -3.30 -1.37
CA MET A 37 20.42 -2.03 -2.07
C MET A 37 20.07 -0.89 -1.11
N GLU A 38 20.98 0.07 -0.98
CA GLU A 38 20.86 1.23 -0.11
C GLU A 38 21.12 2.49 -0.94
N SER A 39 20.31 3.53 -0.75
CA SER A 39 20.60 4.85 -1.32
C SER A 39 20.12 6.01 -0.47
N ASP A 40 21.02 6.96 -0.25
CA ASP A 40 20.81 8.19 0.51
C ASP A 40 20.43 9.38 -0.38
N GLY A 41 19.77 9.13 -1.53
CA GLY A 41 19.34 10.18 -2.46
C GLY A 41 18.19 9.75 -3.37
N ASP A 42 17.82 10.67 -4.27
CA ASP A 42 16.69 10.46 -5.17
C ASP A 42 17.02 9.34 -6.19
N MET A 43 16.06 8.45 -6.43
CA MET A 43 16.17 7.35 -7.39
C MET A 43 15.13 7.49 -8.50
N GLU A 44 15.57 7.36 -9.74
CA GLU A 44 14.70 7.34 -10.93
C GLU A 44 15.07 6.14 -11.81
N SER A 45 14.06 5.36 -12.22
CA SER A 45 14.26 4.24 -13.14
C SER A 45 13.16 4.12 -14.19
N ASP A 46 13.57 4.13 -15.46
CA ASP A 46 12.67 3.96 -16.61
C ASP A 46 12.52 2.48 -17.04
N GLY A 47 13.30 1.57 -16.44
CA GLY A 47 13.31 0.13 -16.76
C GLY A 47 12.68 -0.73 -15.67
N ASP A 48 12.63 -2.05 -15.90
CA ASP A 48 12.20 -2.98 -14.85
C ASP A 48 13.25 -3.03 -13.74
N THR A 49 12.81 -3.03 -12.48
CA THR A 49 13.70 -3.13 -11.31
C THR A 49 13.41 -4.42 -10.55
N LYS A 50 14.45 -5.21 -10.28
CA LYS A 50 14.36 -6.40 -9.43
C LYS A 50 15.45 -6.41 -8.37
N SER A 51 15.06 -6.75 -7.15
CA SER A 51 15.99 -6.95 -6.03
C SER A 51 15.62 -8.21 -5.25
N ASP A 52 16.56 -9.15 -5.16
CA ASP A 52 16.41 -10.36 -4.34
C ASP A 52 16.83 -10.13 -2.87
N GLY A 53 17.32 -8.91 -2.55
CA GLY A 53 17.69 -8.47 -1.21
C GLY A 53 16.77 -7.39 -0.63
N ASP A 54 17.08 -7.00 0.59
CA ASP A 54 16.50 -5.85 1.27
C ASP A 54 16.85 -4.58 0.48
N THR A 55 15.88 -3.66 0.40
CA THR A 55 16.04 -2.41 -0.39
C THR A 55 15.60 -1.22 0.43
N GLU A 56 16.54 -0.33 0.69
CA GLU A 56 16.36 0.88 1.46
C GLU A 56 16.65 2.11 0.60
N SER A 57 15.81 3.14 0.74
CA SER A 57 15.97 4.40 0.04
C SER A 57 15.52 5.58 0.89
N ASP A 58 16.47 6.48 1.15
CA ASP A 58 16.30 7.77 1.81
C ASP A 58 16.30 8.86 0.73
N GLY A 59 15.13 9.12 0.14
CA GLY A 59 14.98 10.06 -0.98
C GLY A 59 13.67 9.87 -1.71
N ASP A 60 13.39 10.75 -2.67
CA ASP A 60 12.25 10.54 -3.55
C ASP A 60 12.58 9.36 -4.50
N THR A 61 11.62 8.45 -4.72
CA THR A 61 11.79 7.36 -5.71
C THR A 61 10.70 7.39 -6.75
N GLU A 62 11.10 7.31 -8.01
CA GLU A 62 10.22 7.19 -9.17
C GLU A 62 10.61 5.97 -10.01
N SER A 63 9.61 5.25 -10.52
CA SER A 63 9.81 4.06 -11.36
C SER A 63 8.68 3.93 -12.37
N ASP A 64 9.02 3.88 -13.65
CA ASP A 64 8.05 3.71 -14.75
C ASP A 64 7.93 2.25 -15.25
N GLY A 65 8.87 1.38 -14.86
CA GLY A 65 8.87 -0.06 -15.17
C GLY A 65 8.31 -0.95 -14.06
N ASP A 66 8.27 -2.27 -14.32
CA ASP A 66 7.81 -3.23 -13.32
C ASP A 66 8.82 -3.31 -12.16
N THR A 67 8.31 -3.28 -10.93
CA THR A 67 9.13 -3.32 -9.71
C THR A 67 8.90 -4.64 -8.97
N LYS A 68 9.96 -5.41 -8.72
CA LYS A 68 9.90 -6.65 -7.95
C LYS A 68 10.93 -6.65 -6.84
N SER A 69 10.53 -7.08 -5.64
CA SER A 69 11.51 -7.37 -4.60
C SER A 69 11.04 -8.49 -3.67
N ASP A 70 11.97 -9.39 -3.38
CA ASP A 70 11.78 -10.58 -2.55
C ASP A 70 12.33 -10.38 -1.12
N GLY A 71 12.84 -9.19 -0.82
CA GLY A 71 13.32 -8.77 0.50
C GLY A 71 12.41 -7.74 1.19
N ASP A 72 12.87 -7.25 2.34
CA ASP A 72 12.22 -6.14 3.01
C ASP A 72 12.46 -4.83 2.23
N MET A 73 11.51 -3.90 2.30
CA MET A 73 11.62 -2.60 1.63
C MET A 73 11.26 -1.49 2.60
N GLU A 74 12.18 -0.58 2.89
CA GLU A 74 11.85 0.70 3.53
C GLU A 74 12.18 1.88 2.58
N ARG A 75 11.26 2.86 2.58
CA ARG A 75 11.34 4.04 1.71
C ARG A 75 10.89 5.27 2.48
N ASP A 76 11.80 6.21 2.61
CA ASP A 76 11.57 7.50 3.22
C ASP A 76 11.62 8.59 2.14
N GLY A 77 10.51 9.27 1.92
CA GLY A 77 10.39 10.24 0.83
C GLY A 77 9.05 10.13 0.11
N ASP A 78 8.90 10.90 -0.97
CA ASP A 78 7.80 10.70 -1.89
C ASP A 78 8.15 9.51 -2.82
N THR A 79 7.20 8.60 -3.03
CA THR A 79 7.39 7.46 -3.94
C THR A 79 6.29 7.49 -4.98
N GLU A 80 6.65 7.53 -6.26
CA GLU A 80 5.72 7.17 -7.32
C GLU A 80 6.19 5.96 -8.13
N SER A 81 5.22 5.20 -8.62
CA SER A 81 5.48 4.02 -9.44
C SER A 81 4.33 3.84 -10.43
N ASP A 82 4.67 3.61 -11.69
CA ASP A 82 3.77 3.08 -12.72
C ASP A 82 4.16 1.63 -13.04
N GLY A 83 3.26 0.87 -13.67
CA GLY A 83 3.51 -0.54 -14.03
C GLY A 83 3.03 -1.58 -13.01
N GLU A 84 3.61 -2.79 -13.07
CA GLU A 84 3.33 -3.88 -12.14
C GLU A 84 4.30 -3.85 -10.96
N ARG A 85 3.76 -3.84 -9.74
CA ARG A 85 4.57 -3.99 -8.51
C ARG A 85 4.28 -5.29 -7.79
N GLU A 86 5.32 -6.10 -7.62
CA GLU A 86 5.32 -7.31 -6.79
C GLU A 86 6.29 -7.14 -5.62
N SER A 87 5.88 -7.54 -4.42
CA SER A 87 6.74 -7.46 -3.23
C SER A 87 6.42 -8.63 -2.31
N ASP A 88 7.45 -9.41 -1.97
CA ASP A 88 7.37 -10.59 -1.11
C ASP A 88 8.25 -10.36 0.14
N GLY A 89 7.78 -9.51 1.06
CA GLY A 89 8.53 -9.09 2.23
C GLY A 89 7.75 -8.14 3.12
N ASP A 90 8.38 -7.64 4.17
CA ASP A 90 7.83 -6.53 4.94
C ASP A 90 8.13 -5.22 4.20
N THR A 91 7.09 -4.42 3.92
CA THR A 91 7.27 -3.11 3.30
C THR A 91 6.83 -1.98 4.22
N GLU A 92 7.75 -1.07 4.50
CA GLU A 92 7.51 0.18 5.21
C GLU A 92 7.67 1.37 4.24
N SER A 93 6.83 2.40 4.39
CA SER A 93 6.97 3.63 3.60
C SER A 93 6.49 4.83 4.39
N VAL A 94 7.28 5.91 4.39
CA VAL A 94 6.96 7.17 5.07
C VAL A 94 7.01 8.33 4.07
N GLY A 95 5.89 9.02 3.88
CA GLY A 95 5.80 10.17 2.98
C GLY A 95 4.54 10.20 2.13
N THR A 96 4.64 10.77 0.93
CA THR A 96 3.58 10.69 -0.08
C THR A 96 3.87 9.54 -1.01
N ARG A 97 2.98 8.56 -1.05
CA ARG A 97 3.09 7.46 -1.99
C ARG A 97 1.98 7.52 -3.01
N ARG A 98 2.33 7.41 -4.29
CA ARG A 98 1.37 7.25 -5.38
C ARG A 98 1.73 6.05 -6.22
N GLU A 99 0.71 5.33 -6.64
CA GLU A 99 0.91 4.17 -7.50
C GLU A 99 -0.19 4.12 -8.54
N MET A 100 0.24 3.84 -9.76
CA MET A 100 -0.60 3.56 -10.90
C MET A 100 -0.30 2.15 -11.40
N GLY A 101 -1.34 1.45 -11.87
CA GLY A 101 -1.18 0.12 -12.47
C GLY A 101 -1.67 -1.04 -11.61
N THR A 102 -0.95 -2.16 -11.66
CA THR A 102 -1.30 -3.41 -10.97
C THR A 102 -0.32 -3.64 -9.83
N ARG A 103 -0.81 -4.02 -8.65
CA ARG A 103 0.11 -4.36 -7.57
C ARG A 103 -0.37 -5.53 -6.74
N ARG A 104 0.60 -6.37 -6.37
CA ARG A 104 0.44 -7.61 -5.64
C ARG A 104 1.46 -7.63 -4.53
N VAL A 105 1.00 -7.78 -3.30
CA VAL A 105 1.91 -7.83 -2.15
C VAL A 105 1.57 -8.99 -1.24
N MET A 106 2.62 -9.68 -0.79
CA MET A 106 2.55 -10.65 0.29
C MET A 106 3.47 -10.23 1.44
N GLY A 107 2.93 -10.15 2.66
CA GLY A 107 3.73 -9.83 3.86
C GLY A 107 3.09 -8.83 4.83
N THR A 108 3.92 -8.16 5.63
CA THR A 108 3.48 -7.04 6.47
C THR A 108 3.68 -5.73 5.73
N TRP A 109 2.66 -4.90 5.71
CA TRP A 109 2.76 -3.57 5.13
C TRP A 109 2.51 -2.50 6.16
N ARG A 110 3.35 -1.47 6.17
CA ARG A 110 3.15 -0.23 6.92
C ARG A 110 3.29 0.98 6.00
N VAL A 111 2.28 1.86 6.00
CA VAL A 111 2.40 3.19 5.37
C VAL A 111 2.07 4.26 6.39
N MET A 112 2.95 5.25 6.52
CA MET A 112 2.71 6.47 7.28
C MET A 112 2.71 7.67 6.33
N GLY A 113 1.62 8.45 6.31
CA GLY A 113 1.54 9.66 5.51
C GLY A 113 0.36 9.69 4.54
N THR A 114 0.61 10.11 3.31
CA THR A 114 -0.44 10.24 2.28
C THR A 114 -0.27 9.16 1.24
N TRP A 115 -1.26 8.28 1.11
CA TRP A 115 -1.21 7.24 0.09
C TRP A 115 -2.35 7.40 -0.90
N ARG A 116 -2.00 7.42 -2.20
CA ARG A 116 -2.94 7.50 -3.31
C ARG A 116 -2.68 6.32 -4.24
N VAL A 117 -3.72 5.61 -4.62
CA VAL A 117 -3.58 4.49 -5.56
C VAL A 117 -4.66 4.55 -6.62
N MET A 118 -4.28 4.26 -7.85
CA MET A 118 -5.19 4.14 -8.99
C MET A 118 -4.92 2.82 -9.72
N GLY A 119 -5.91 1.93 -9.79
CA GLY A 119 -5.79 0.67 -10.55
C GLY A 119 -6.30 -0.57 -9.83
N THR A 120 -5.67 -1.72 -10.08
CA THR A 120 -6.09 -3.01 -9.51
C THR A 120 -5.10 -3.50 -8.47
N TRP A 121 -5.62 -3.85 -7.31
CA TRP A 121 -4.78 -4.03 -6.14
C TRP A 121 -5.11 -5.30 -5.37
N THR A 122 -4.10 -6.14 -5.12
CA THR A 122 -4.25 -7.39 -4.35
C THR A 122 -3.22 -7.47 -3.23
N GLU A 123 -3.69 -7.60 -2.00
CA GLU A 123 -2.81 -7.78 -0.84
C GLU A 123 -3.13 -9.05 -0.08
N ILE A 124 -2.08 -9.69 0.40
CA ILE A 124 -2.15 -10.86 1.26
C ILE A 124 -1.27 -10.61 2.49
N GLY A 125 -1.87 -10.58 3.69
CA GLY A 125 -1.09 -10.51 4.93
C GLY A 125 -1.60 -9.48 5.96
N THR A 126 -0.67 -8.77 6.59
CA THR A 126 -0.96 -7.83 7.69
C THR A 126 -0.74 -6.41 7.26
N TRP A 127 -1.80 -5.62 7.28
CA TRP A 127 -1.80 -4.29 6.69
C TRP A 127 -2.05 -3.21 7.73
N ARG A 128 -1.14 -2.23 7.84
CA ARG A 128 -1.24 -1.10 8.77
C ARG A 128 -1.05 0.20 8.01
N MET A 129 -2.05 1.08 8.04
CA MET A 129 -1.92 2.41 7.46
C MET A 129 -2.30 3.48 8.48
N MET A 130 -1.48 4.53 8.53
CA MET A 130 -1.67 5.70 9.39
C MET A 130 -1.57 6.97 8.55
N GLY A 131 -2.68 7.70 8.41
CA GLY A 131 -2.68 8.99 7.71
C GLY A 131 -3.87 9.19 6.78
N THR A 132 -3.61 9.77 5.60
CA THR A 132 -4.63 10.09 4.60
C THR A 132 -4.54 9.12 3.45
N TRP A 133 -5.68 8.54 3.10
CA TRP A 133 -5.70 7.51 2.10
C TRP A 133 -6.82 7.67 1.09
N ARG A 134 -6.46 7.53 -0.18
CA ARG A 134 -7.33 7.70 -1.35
C ARG A 134 -7.13 6.54 -2.31
N GLU A 135 -8.17 5.75 -2.51
CA GLU A 135 -8.18 4.65 -3.47
C GLU A 135 -9.17 4.95 -4.59
N MET A 136 -8.73 4.76 -5.84
CA MET A 136 -9.56 4.77 -7.03
C MET A 136 -9.34 3.47 -7.82
N GLY A 137 -10.31 2.55 -7.84
CA GLY A 137 -10.18 1.29 -8.59
C GLY A 137 -10.74 0.05 -7.90
N THR A 138 -10.17 -1.10 -8.20
CA THR A 138 -10.61 -2.40 -7.66
C THR A 138 -9.57 -2.94 -6.69
N ARG A 139 -9.97 -3.21 -5.44
CA ARG A 139 -9.08 -3.77 -4.44
C ARG A 139 -9.58 -5.07 -3.83
N ARG A 140 -8.67 -6.02 -3.69
CA ARG A 140 -8.84 -7.26 -2.95
C ARG A 140 -7.84 -7.35 -1.80
N VAL A 141 -8.35 -7.43 -0.57
CA VAL A 141 -7.51 -7.59 0.63
C VAL A 141 -7.81 -8.94 1.28
N MET A 142 -6.79 -9.76 1.48
CA MET A 142 -6.87 -11.02 2.20
C MET A 142 -5.97 -10.98 3.44
N GLY A 143 -6.56 -11.01 4.63
CA GLY A 143 -5.80 -11.06 5.90
C GLY A 143 -6.27 -10.05 6.95
N THR A 144 -5.32 -9.43 7.65
CA THR A 144 -5.63 -8.47 8.73
C THR A 144 -5.35 -7.05 8.26
N ARG A 145 -6.29 -6.14 8.48
CA ARG A 145 -6.16 -4.74 8.06
C ARG A 145 -6.50 -3.81 9.21
N ARG A 146 -5.56 -2.90 9.53
CA ARG A 146 -5.73 -1.79 10.46
C ARG A 146 -5.51 -0.46 9.75
N VAL A 147 -6.51 0.41 9.78
CA VAL A 147 -6.43 1.76 9.18
C VAL A 147 -6.73 2.81 10.23
N MET A 148 -5.80 3.73 10.45
CA MET A 148 -5.99 4.89 11.33
C MET A 148 -5.89 6.17 10.52
N GLY A 149 -6.90 7.04 10.61
CA GLY A 149 -6.91 8.34 9.94
C GLY A 149 -8.06 8.52 8.94
N THR A 150 -7.82 9.24 7.85
CA THR A 150 -8.86 9.56 6.87
C THR A 150 -8.78 8.65 5.66
N ARG A 151 -9.94 8.11 5.27
CA ARG A 151 -10.04 7.14 4.19
C ARG A 151 -11.12 7.54 3.21
N ARG A 152 -10.75 7.64 1.94
CA ARG A 152 -11.66 7.82 0.80
C ARG A 152 -11.47 6.68 -0.18
N VAL A 153 -12.56 5.96 -0.45
CA VAL A 153 -12.58 4.84 -1.43
C VAL A 153 -13.56 5.21 -2.53
N MET A 154 -13.12 5.11 -3.78
CA MET A 154 -13.96 5.29 -4.95
C MET A 154 -13.76 4.09 -5.88
N GLY A 155 -14.67 3.13 -5.85
CA GLY A 155 -14.55 1.86 -6.57
C GLY A 155 -14.92 0.62 -5.76
N ASP A 156 -14.63 -0.55 -6.33
CA ASP A 156 -15.03 -1.84 -5.80
C ASP A 156 -13.99 -2.38 -4.82
N MET A 157 -14.47 -2.82 -3.65
CA MET A 157 -13.59 -3.34 -2.63
C MET A 157 -14.08 -4.64 -2.01
N ASP A 158 -13.28 -5.68 -2.21
CA ASP A 158 -13.40 -6.98 -1.58
C ASP A 158 -12.41 -7.09 -0.42
N ILE A 159 -12.90 -7.42 0.77
CA ILE A 159 -12.01 -7.77 1.86
C ILE A 159 -12.47 -9.05 2.54
N ASP A 160 -11.55 -10.00 2.59
CA ASP A 160 -11.65 -11.26 3.30
C ASP A 160 -10.69 -11.25 4.49
N GLY A 161 -11.23 -11.21 5.71
CA GLY A 161 -10.45 -11.27 6.95
C GLY A 161 -10.77 -10.23 8.01
N ALA A 162 -9.83 -10.00 8.93
CA ALA A 162 -10.05 -9.17 10.11
C ALA A 162 -9.82 -7.69 9.80
N LYS A 163 -10.75 -6.82 10.26
CA LYS A 163 -10.63 -5.37 10.09
C LYS A 163 -10.71 -4.63 11.41
N ALA A 164 -9.77 -3.72 11.59
CA ALA A 164 -9.81 -2.65 12.57
C ALA A 164 -9.66 -1.30 11.85
N SER A 165 -10.39 -0.30 12.30
CA SER A 165 -10.29 1.03 11.76
C SER A 165 -10.70 2.05 12.80
N ASP A 166 -9.96 3.15 12.81
CA ASP A 166 -10.24 4.30 13.66
C ASP A 166 -10.09 5.58 12.81
N GLY A 167 -11.20 6.24 12.51
CA GLY A 167 -11.19 7.56 11.87
C GLY A 167 -12.32 7.79 10.86
N ALA A 168 -12.22 8.88 10.11
CA ALA A 168 -13.25 9.32 9.18
C ALA A 168 -13.19 8.51 7.87
N LYS A 169 -14.36 8.02 7.43
CA LYS A 169 -14.48 7.22 6.21
C LYS A 169 -15.53 7.77 5.26
N VAL A 170 -15.14 7.88 4.00
CA VAL A 170 -16.00 8.19 2.86
C VAL A 170 -15.84 7.07 1.83
N SER A 171 -16.93 6.50 1.36
CA SER A 171 -16.92 5.47 0.31
C SER A 171 -18.00 5.69 -0.72
N ASP A 172 -17.57 5.80 -1.98
CA ASP A 172 -18.39 5.95 -3.18
C ASP A 172 -18.15 4.72 -4.07
N GLY A 173 -18.88 3.62 -3.81
CA GLY A 173 -18.71 2.34 -4.53
C GLY A 173 -19.24 1.14 -3.75
N ASP A 174 -19.29 -0.02 -4.41
CA ASP A 174 -19.75 -1.25 -3.79
C ASP A 174 -18.64 -1.85 -2.93
N THR A 175 -18.97 -2.13 -1.67
CA THR A 175 -18.02 -2.76 -0.75
C THR A 175 -18.57 -4.10 -0.27
N GLU A 176 -17.92 -5.19 -0.68
CA GLU A 176 -18.17 -6.53 -0.15
C GLU A 176 -17.23 -6.84 1.01
N ARG A 177 -17.78 -7.43 2.07
CA ARG A 177 -17.03 -7.72 3.29
C ARG A 177 -17.40 -9.08 3.86
N ASP A 178 -16.39 -9.93 3.95
CA ASP A 178 -16.47 -11.25 4.57
C ASP A 178 -15.42 -11.28 5.72
N GLY A 179 -15.84 -11.23 7.00
CA GLY A 179 -14.88 -11.21 8.13
C GLY A 179 -15.34 -10.57 9.45
N ILE A 180 -14.43 -10.53 10.44
CA ILE A 180 -14.66 -9.98 11.80
C ILE A 180 -14.28 -8.49 11.82
N MET A 181 -15.15 -7.65 12.42
CA MET A 181 -14.98 -6.19 12.48
C MET A 181 -14.99 -5.69 13.92
N GLU A 182 -13.94 -4.99 14.33
CA GLU A 182 -13.91 -4.13 15.51
C GLU A 182 -14.27 -2.69 15.07
N ARG A 183 -15.17 -2.00 15.80
CA ARG A 183 -15.75 -0.70 15.37
C ARG A 183 -15.53 0.41 16.39
N ASN A 184 -14.89 1.51 15.97
CA ASN A 184 -14.92 2.81 16.66
C ASN A 184 -15.14 4.01 15.69
N ASP A 185 -15.71 3.78 14.49
CA ASP A 185 -15.70 4.79 13.41
C ASP A 185 -17.04 5.52 13.17
N ASP A 186 -16.94 6.78 12.74
CA ASP A 186 -18.00 7.53 12.07
C ASP A 186 -17.92 7.31 10.54
N MET A 187 -18.98 6.80 9.91
CA MET A 187 -18.98 6.36 8.49
C MET A 187 -20.07 7.04 7.66
N GLU A 188 -19.67 7.67 6.56
CA GLU A 188 -20.55 8.22 5.51
C GLU A 188 -20.37 7.41 4.22
N SER A 189 -21.46 7.04 3.53
CA SER A 189 -21.44 6.07 2.41
C SER A 189 -22.65 6.25 1.50
N ASP A 190 -22.39 6.44 0.20
CA ASP A 190 -23.42 6.64 -0.83
C ASP A 190 -23.69 5.37 -1.70
N GLY A 191 -22.92 4.29 -1.50
CA GLY A 191 -23.05 3.00 -2.23
C GLY A 191 -23.72 1.83 -1.47
N GLU A 192 -23.94 0.69 -2.15
CA GLU A 192 -24.53 -0.52 -1.56
C GLU A 192 -23.50 -1.29 -0.71
N ARG A 193 -23.91 -1.75 0.48
CA ARG A 193 -23.04 -2.47 1.43
C ARG A 193 -23.50 -3.91 1.59
N ARG A 194 -22.64 -4.87 1.22
CA ARG A 194 -22.90 -6.31 1.37
C ARG A 194 -21.95 -6.90 2.41
N ILE A 195 -22.49 -7.38 3.52
CA ILE A 195 -21.71 -7.96 4.62
C ILE A 195 -22.19 -9.39 4.86
N LYS A 196 -21.35 -10.41 4.59
CA LYS A 196 -21.64 -11.78 5.02
C LYS A 196 -21.03 -11.98 6.41
N LYS A 197 -21.86 -11.90 7.45
CA LYS A 197 -21.41 -12.11 8.83
C LYS A 197 -21.18 -13.59 9.11
N THR A 198 -19.94 -14.01 9.35
CA THR A 198 -19.67 -15.21 10.13
C THR A 198 -19.91 -14.90 11.60
N ARG A 199 -21.08 -15.31 12.13
CA ARG A 199 -21.44 -15.17 13.54
C ARG A 199 -20.48 -16.02 14.39
N ARG A 200 -19.43 -15.41 14.95
CA ARG A 200 -18.67 -15.99 16.06
C ARG A 200 -19.18 -15.38 17.35
N GLU A 201 -20.07 -16.10 18.03
CA GLU A 201 -20.48 -15.75 19.39
C GLU A 201 -19.30 -15.98 20.33
N MET A 202 -18.58 -14.92 20.71
CA MET A 202 -17.82 -14.92 21.95
C MET A 202 -18.30 -13.74 22.79
N GLY A 203 -18.88 -14.08 23.94
CA GLY A 203 -19.76 -13.24 24.74
C GLY A 203 -19.10 -12.01 25.36
N THR A 204 -19.77 -10.87 25.30
CA THR A 204 -20.53 -10.28 26.41
C THR A 204 -21.18 -9.00 25.88
N GLN A 205 -22.51 -8.96 25.95
CA GLN A 205 -23.31 -7.85 25.45
C GLN A 205 -23.14 -6.62 26.34
N ARG A 206 -22.88 -5.46 25.74
CA ARG A 206 -23.41 -4.19 26.24
C ARG A 206 -23.80 -3.31 25.07
N VAL A 207 -25.06 -3.44 24.65
CA VAL A 207 -25.70 -2.57 23.67
C VAL A 207 -26.12 -1.30 24.42
N MET A 208 -25.51 -0.16 24.12
CA MET A 208 -26.12 1.15 24.35
C MET A 208 -25.93 2.00 23.09
N GLY A 209 -26.99 2.15 22.32
CA GLY A 209 -27.04 3.03 21.16
C GLY A 209 -28.51 3.28 20.80
N THR A 210 -28.97 4.49 21.07
CA THR A 210 -30.32 4.97 20.76
C THR A 210 -30.48 5.17 19.26
N TRP A 211 -31.42 4.46 18.66
CA TRP A 211 -31.85 4.68 17.27
C TRP A 211 -32.73 5.94 17.19
N THR A 212 -32.40 6.88 16.30
CA THR A 212 -33.35 7.90 15.83
C THR A 212 -33.61 7.64 14.36
N GLU A 213 -34.79 7.09 14.08
CA GLU A 213 -35.28 6.78 12.74
C GLU A 213 -36.08 7.99 12.24
N MET A 214 -35.56 8.73 11.26
CA MET A 214 -36.35 9.73 10.53
C MET A 214 -36.76 9.16 9.18
N GLY A 215 -37.93 8.51 9.16
CA GLY A 215 -38.62 8.14 7.93
C GLY A 215 -39.38 9.34 7.36
N THR A 216 -39.06 9.76 6.13
CA THR A 216 -39.87 10.70 5.35
C THR A 216 -40.98 9.92 4.64
N ARG A 217 -42.23 10.09 5.10
CA ARG A 217 -43.43 9.66 4.38
C ARG A 217 -43.76 10.67 3.28
N ARG A 218 -44.04 10.16 2.07
CA ARG A 218 -45.38 10.22 1.47
C ARG A 218 -45.52 9.20 0.36
#